data_AF-A0A5C4RBP7-F1
#
_entry.id   AF-A0A5C4RBP7-F1
#
_cell.length_a   1.000
_cell.length_b   1.000
_cell.length_c   1.000
_cell.angle_alpha   90.00
_cell.angle_beta   90.00
_cell.angle_gamma   90.00
#
_symmetry.space_group_name_H-M   'P 1'
#
loop_
_entity.id
_entity.type
_entity.pdbx_description
1 polymer ?
#
loop_
_entity_poly.entity_id
_entity_poly.type
_entity_poly.pdbx_seq_one_letter_code
_entity_poly.pdbx_strand_id
1 'polypeptide(L)'
;MDGLVFTCRIGALSQTTFQVSQFTLQEELSQLYNLTLKVVSSRDDIPLNDQLGRRASLTITRNGVAERTINGLIAGAEQGNTDGRRTFYIFTVRPEMWLMTLNQDSRIFHWQSVPEILTKLLKEHHILFVRDTLYKHYTEREYTTQKRESAYDFWCRLAAEEGMVFWFEEKQMLFCDCHLGMQADIQLTY
;
A
#
# COMPACT_ATOMS: atom_id res chain seq x y z
N MET A 1 -19.05 -15.81 -16.38
CA MET A 1 -17.90 -15.49 -17.26
C MET A 1 -16.78 -16.38 -16.80
N ASP A 2 -16.54 -17.47 -17.52
CA ASP A 2 -15.44 -18.38 -17.22
C ASP A 2 -14.16 -17.76 -17.79
N GLY A 3 -13.14 -17.60 -16.95
CA GLY A 3 -11.90 -16.92 -17.33
C GLY A 3 -11.30 -16.05 -16.23
N LEU A 4 -10.05 -15.64 -16.47
CA LEU A 4 -9.30 -14.71 -15.63
C LEU A 4 -9.56 -13.28 -16.12
N VAL A 5 -10.11 -12.44 -15.26
CA VAL A 5 -10.49 -11.07 -15.55
C VAL A 5 -9.81 -10.12 -14.57
N PHE A 6 -9.30 -9.02 -15.10
CA PHE A 6 -8.68 -7.95 -14.32
C PHE A 6 -9.54 -6.70 -14.41
N THR A 7 -9.97 -6.20 -13.27
CA THR A 7 -10.75 -4.96 -13.19
C THR A 7 -10.05 -3.97 -12.28
N CYS A 8 -10.26 -2.68 -12.53
CA CYS A 8 -9.71 -1.65 -11.66
C CYS A 8 -10.78 -0.65 -11.26
N ARG A 9 -10.59 -0.03 -10.11
CA ARG A 9 -11.37 1.12 -9.64
C ARG A 9 -10.42 2.27 -9.39
N ILE A 10 -10.71 3.43 -9.95
CA ILE A 10 -9.89 4.65 -9.84
C ILE A 10 -10.76 5.74 -9.22
N GLY A 11 -10.49 6.08 -7.97
CA GLY A 11 -11.23 7.08 -7.22
C GLY A 11 -12.75 6.84 -7.21
N ALA A 12 -13.49 7.88 -7.60
CA ALA A 12 -14.95 7.86 -7.71
C ALA A 12 -15.47 7.56 -9.13
N LEU A 13 -14.58 7.26 -10.08
CA LEU A 13 -14.97 6.96 -11.45
C LEU A 13 -15.69 5.61 -11.53
N SER A 14 -16.58 5.46 -12.51
CA SER A 14 -17.27 4.19 -12.76
C SER A 14 -16.24 3.08 -13.04
N GLN A 15 -16.52 1.86 -12.56
CA GLN A 15 -15.67 0.68 -12.83
C GLN A 15 -15.56 0.36 -14.34
N THR A 16 -16.51 0.81 -15.15
CA THR A 16 -16.50 0.62 -16.61
C THR A 16 -15.68 1.68 -17.34
N THR A 17 -15.19 2.71 -16.64
CA THR A 17 -14.42 3.82 -17.24
C THR A 17 -13.11 3.33 -17.83
N PHE A 18 -12.47 2.36 -17.18
CA PHE A 18 -11.16 1.86 -17.54
C PHE A 18 -11.17 0.35 -17.74
N GLN A 19 -10.52 -0.09 -18.82
CA GLN A 19 -10.20 -1.49 -19.06
C GLN A 19 -8.71 -1.70 -18.79
N VAL A 20 -8.35 -2.70 -17.99
CA VAL A 20 -6.94 -3.01 -17.68
C VAL A 20 -6.31 -3.69 -18.90
N SER A 21 -5.27 -3.09 -19.47
CA SER A 21 -4.52 -3.67 -20.60
C SER A 21 -3.25 -4.38 -20.13
N GLN A 22 -2.58 -3.82 -19.12
CA GLN A 22 -1.36 -4.40 -18.54
C GLN A 22 -1.26 -3.92 -17.09
N PHE A 23 -0.71 -4.74 -16.21
CA PHE A 23 -0.26 -4.28 -14.90
C PHE A 23 1.11 -4.87 -14.57
N THR A 24 1.79 -4.24 -13.62
CA THR A 24 3.03 -4.75 -13.03
C THR A 24 2.98 -4.45 -11.55
N LEU A 25 3.09 -5.50 -10.73
CA LEU A 25 3.07 -5.44 -9.28
C LEU A 25 4.42 -5.89 -8.74
N GLN A 26 5.09 -5.03 -7.99
CA GLN A 26 6.33 -5.33 -7.26
C GLN A 26 6.03 -5.34 -5.77
N GLU A 27 6.25 -6.48 -5.13
CA GLU A 27 6.01 -6.71 -3.71
C GLU A 27 7.25 -7.37 -3.10
N GLU A 28 7.66 -6.87 -1.94
CA GLU A 28 8.78 -7.40 -1.17
C GLU A 28 8.43 -7.33 0.32
N LEU A 29 8.99 -8.24 1.11
CA LEU A 29 8.79 -8.22 2.55
C LEU A 29 9.40 -6.95 3.15
N SER A 30 8.67 -6.29 4.05
CA SER A 30 9.08 -5.04 4.70
C SER A 30 9.41 -3.91 3.71
N GLN A 31 8.72 -3.87 2.57
CA GLN A 31 8.82 -2.79 1.59
C GLN A 31 7.45 -2.32 1.11
N LEU A 32 7.36 -1.05 0.73
CA LEU A 32 6.16 -0.49 0.11
C LEU A 32 6.02 -1.01 -1.32
N TYR A 33 4.96 -1.79 -1.58
CA TYR A 33 4.70 -2.32 -2.92
C TYR A 33 4.48 -1.21 -3.96
N ASN A 34 4.74 -1.52 -5.23
CA ASN A 34 4.47 -0.62 -6.35
C ASN A 34 3.60 -1.33 -7.39
N LEU A 35 2.42 -0.77 -7.66
CA LEU A 35 1.52 -1.27 -8.69
C LEU A 35 1.41 -0.25 -9.82
N THR A 36 1.92 -0.60 -10.99
CA THR A 36 1.73 0.19 -12.21
C THR A 36 0.58 -0.41 -13.02
N LEU A 37 -0.50 0.34 -13.19
CA LEU A 37 -1.65 -0.01 -14.02
C LEU A 37 -1.58 0.74 -15.34
N LYS A 38 -1.57 0.01 -16.46
CA LYS A 38 -1.86 0.57 -17.78
C LYS A 38 -3.29 0.22 -18.14
N VAL A 39 -4.08 1.26 -18.35
CA VAL A 39 -5.51 1.14 -18.61
C VAL A 39 -5.90 1.90 -19.86
N VAL A 40 -7.04 1.53 -20.42
CA VAL A 40 -7.58 2.13 -21.63
C VAL A 40 -8.98 2.63 -21.35
N SER A 41 -9.28 3.84 -21.80
CA SER A 41 -10.64 4.41 -21.76
C SER A 41 -11.06 4.87 -23.15
N SER A 42 -12.37 4.94 -23.40
CA SER A 42 -12.92 5.68 -24.54
C SER A 42 -12.93 7.20 -24.32
N ARG A 43 -12.63 7.65 -23.11
CA ARG A 43 -12.56 9.05 -22.71
C ARG A 43 -11.13 9.56 -22.74
N ASP A 44 -10.92 10.68 -23.40
CA ASP A 44 -9.65 11.41 -23.47
C ASP A 44 -9.59 12.64 -22.53
N ASP A 45 -10.69 12.90 -21.81
CA ASP A 45 -10.94 14.09 -21.00
C ASP A 45 -10.85 13.85 -19.48
N ILE A 46 -10.21 12.76 -19.05
CA ILE A 46 -10.20 12.38 -17.62
C ILE A 46 -9.29 13.34 -16.84
N PRO A 47 -9.81 14.06 -15.81
CA PRO A 47 -9.00 14.99 -15.03
C PRO A 47 -8.06 14.23 -14.09
N LEU A 48 -6.82 14.03 -14.52
CA LEU A 48 -5.83 13.24 -13.78
C LEU A 48 -5.46 13.84 -12.42
N ASN A 49 -5.40 15.18 -12.34
CA ASN A 49 -5.11 15.88 -11.08
C ASN A 49 -6.11 15.53 -9.98
N ASP A 50 -7.39 15.33 -10.33
CA ASP A 50 -8.44 14.97 -9.38
C ASP A 50 -8.32 13.52 -8.88
N GLN A 51 -7.55 12.68 -9.58
CA GLN A 51 -7.30 11.29 -9.23
C GLN A 51 -6.09 11.12 -8.31
N LEU A 52 -5.14 12.05 -8.31
CA LEU A 52 -3.97 11.96 -7.43
C LEU A 52 -4.39 11.91 -5.95
N GLY A 53 -3.77 11.00 -5.19
CA GLY A 53 -4.09 10.73 -3.79
C GLY A 53 -5.44 10.04 -3.55
N ARG A 54 -6.25 9.78 -4.60
CA ARG A 54 -7.48 8.99 -4.45
C ARG A 54 -7.16 7.51 -4.32
N ARG A 55 -8.10 6.76 -3.72
CA ARG A 55 -8.00 5.30 -3.64
C ARG A 55 -8.11 4.68 -5.02
N ALA A 56 -7.28 3.67 -5.27
CA ALA A 56 -7.35 2.82 -6.43
C ALA A 56 -7.26 1.35 -6.02
N SER A 57 -7.86 0.48 -6.81
CA SER A 57 -7.76 -0.96 -6.63
C SER A 57 -7.61 -1.71 -7.94
N LEU A 58 -6.88 -2.82 -7.89
CA LEU A 58 -6.86 -3.86 -8.92
C LEU A 58 -7.47 -5.13 -8.34
N THR A 59 -8.50 -5.66 -8.97
CA THR A 59 -9.15 -6.90 -8.59
C THR A 59 -8.92 -7.96 -9.65
N ILE A 60 -8.39 -9.10 -9.21
CA ILE A 60 -8.16 -10.31 -10.00
C ILE A 60 -9.33 -11.26 -9.74
N THR A 61 -10.08 -11.58 -10.78
CA THR A 61 -11.27 -12.45 -10.69
C THR A 61 -11.06 -13.66 -11.58
N ARG A 62 -11.27 -14.87 -11.03
CA ARG A 62 -11.26 -16.12 -11.79
C ARG A 62 -12.63 -16.77 -11.72
N ASN A 63 -13.21 -17.07 -12.87
CA ASN A 63 -14.51 -17.77 -12.97
C ASN A 63 -15.63 -17.08 -12.15
N GLY A 64 -15.61 -15.74 -12.11
CA GLY A 64 -16.57 -14.93 -11.36
C GLY A 64 -16.28 -14.76 -9.86
N VAL A 65 -15.26 -15.42 -9.32
CA VAL A 65 -14.83 -15.28 -7.91
C VAL A 65 -13.62 -14.36 -7.81
N ALA A 66 -13.67 -13.35 -6.95
CA ALA A 66 -12.52 -12.48 -6.69
C ALA A 66 -11.46 -13.25 -5.89
N GLU A 67 -10.28 -13.44 -6.49
CA GLU A 67 -9.16 -14.17 -5.85
C GLU A 67 -8.24 -13.24 -5.06
N ARG A 68 -8.03 -12.01 -5.56
CA ARG A 68 -7.12 -11.05 -4.94
C ARG A 68 -7.49 -9.63 -5.28
N THR A 69 -7.51 -8.74 -4.29
CA THR A 69 -7.64 -7.30 -4.48
C THR A 69 -6.45 -6.56 -3.89
N ILE A 70 -5.75 -5.79 -4.73
CA ILE A 70 -4.69 -4.88 -4.31
C ILE A 70 -5.29 -3.49 -4.19
N ASN A 71 -5.26 -2.90 -2.99
CA ASN A 71 -5.81 -1.58 -2.69
C ASN A 71 -4.71 -0.61 -2.28
N GLY A 72 -4.71 0.60 -2.85
CA GLY A 72 -3.77 1.65 -2.48
C GLY A 72 -4.24 3.04 -2.88
N LEU A 73 -3.31 3.99 -2.90
CA LEU A 73 -3.49 5.38 -3.31
C LEU A 73 -2.79 5.63 -4.64
N ILE A 74 -3.38 6.48 -5.47
CA ILE A 74 -2.78 6.93 -6.72
C ILE A 74 -1.65 7.91 -6.40
N ALA A 75 -0.41 7.45 -6.50
CA ALA A 75 0.79 8.25 -6.31
C ALA A 75 1.20 9.00 -7.57
N GLY A 76 0.82 8.50 -8.75
CA GLY A 76 1.10 9.11 -10.04
C GLY A 76 0.03 8.75 -11.08
N ALA A 77 -0.22 9.66 -12.00
CA ALA A 77 -1.19 9.49 -13.07
C ALA A 77 -0.66 10.17 -14.35
N GLU A 78 -0.67 9.45 -15.46
CA GLU A 78 -0.17 9.93 -16.75
C GLU A 78 -1.16 9.58 -17.86
N GLN A 79 -1.34 10.51 -18.81
CA GLN A 79 -2.10 10.27 -20.03
C GLN A 79 -1.10 9.94 -21.15
N GLY A 80 -1.27 8.77 -21.76
CA GLY A 80 -0.49 8.33 -22.90
C GLY A 80 -1.15 8.70 -24.23
N ASN A 81 -0.78 7.94 -25.27
CA ASN A 81 -1.29 8.17 -26.62
C ASN A 81 -2.80 7.92 -26.72
N THR A 82 -3.41 8.56 -27.73
CA THR A 82 -4.81 8.33 -28.11
C THR A 82 -4.83 7.77 -29.53
N ASP A 83 -5.38 6.57 -29.70
CA ASP A 83 -5.50 5.87 -31.00
C ASP A 83 -6.82 6.25 -31.72
N GLY A 84 -7.23 7.51 -31.59
CA GLY A 84 -8.46 8.08 -32.17
C GLY A 84 -9.80 7.60 -31.58
N ARG A 85 -9.87 6.42 -30.96
CA ARG A 85 -11.06 5.89 -30.27
C ARG A 85 -10.85 5.57 -28.79
N ARG A 86 -9.59 5.41 -28.40
CA ARG A 86 -9.19 4.96 -27.08
C ARG A 86 -7.95 5.71 -26.64
N THR A 87 -7.93 6.10 -25.38
CA THR A 87 -6.82 6.80 -24.75
C THR A 87 -6.22 5.89 -23.68
N PHE A 88 -4.89 5.80 -23.70
CA PHE A 88 -4.13 5.04 -22.71
C PHE A 88 -3.83 5.92 -21.50
N TYR A 89 -3.93 5.34 -20.31
CA TYR A 89 -3.55 5.98 -19.05
C TYR A 89 -2.67 5.06 -18.24
N ILE A 90 -1.76 5.64 -17.48
CA ILE A 90 -0.89 4.94 -16.55
C ILE A 90 -1.16 5.48 -15.15
N PHE A 91 -1.48 4.59 -14.22
CA PHE A 91 -1.64 4.91 -12.81
C PHE A 91 -0.60 4.16 -11.99
N THR A 92 0.13 4.89 -11.16
CA THR A 92 1.03 4.32 -10.15
C THR A 92 0.31 4.29 -8.82
N VAL A 93 0.12 3.10 -8.27
CA VAL A 93 -0.62 2.85 -7.03
C VAL A 93 0.36 2.36 -5.96
N ARG A 94 0.30 2.99 -4.78
CA ARG A 94 1.17 2.73 -3.62
C ARG A 94 0.32 2.47 -2.38
N PRO A 95 0.80 1.70 -1.37
CA PRO A 95 0.08 1.54 -0.10
C PRO A 95 -0.09 2.88 0.62
N GLU A 96 -1.08 3.00 1.51
CA GLU A 96 -1.31 4.23 2.27
C GLU A 96 -0.06 4.68 3.06
N MET A 97 0.73 3.72 3.57
CA MET A 97 1.97 3.98 4.30
C MET A 97 3.02 4.74 3.46
N TRP A 98 2.92 4.74 2.12
CA TRP A 98 3.76 5.57 1.26
C TRP A 98 3.66 7.06 1.57
N LEU A 99 2.53 7.56 2.08
CA LEU A 99 2.42 8.97 2.48
C LEU A 99 3.44 9.35 3.56
N MET A 100 3.90 8.40 4.38
CA MET A 100 4.94 8.62 5.38
C MET A 100 6.34 8.85 4.77
N THR A 101 6.53 8.62 3.47
CA THR A 101 7.79 8.96 2.77
C THR A 101 7.81 10.42 2.30
N LEU A 102 6.66 11.10 2.33
CA LEU A 102 6.50 12.45 1.76
C LEU A 102 6.69 13.56 2.79
N ASN A 103 7.09 13.22 4.01
CA ASN A 103 7.43 14.17 5.06
C ASN A 103 8.90 14.03 5.48
N GLN A 104 9.36 14.98 6.28
CA GLN A 104 10.64 14.92 6.96
C GLN A 104 10.50 15.70 8.27
N ASP A 105 10.95 15.11 9.39
CA ASP A 105 10.79 15.74 10.70
C ASP A 105 12.05 15.55 11.58
N SER A 106 12.12 16.32 12.67
CA SER A 106 13.11 16.17 13.75
C SER A 106 12.41 16.27 15.10
N ARG A 107 12.22 15.12 15.76
CA ARG A 107 11.46 15.04 17.00
C ARG A 107 11.99 13.99 17.96
N ILE A 108 11.59 14.12 19.21
CA ILE A 108 12.09 13.34 20.32
C ILE A 108 10.93 12.54 20.92
N PHE A 109 11.20 11.27 21.21
CA PHE A 109 10.34 10.37 21.97
C PHE A 109 11.03 10.02 23.27
N HIS A 110 10.43 10.40 24.39
CA HIS A 110 10.88 10.07 25.73
C HIS A 110 10.02 8.97 26.32
N TRP A 111 10.66 8.08 27.10
CA TRP A 111 10.02 7.01 27.88
C TRP A 111 8.94 6.26 27.10
N GLN A 112 9.31 5.77 25.91
CA GLN A 112 8.44 5.01 25.03
C GLN A 112 9.19 3.79 24.50
N SER A 113 8.51 2.67 24.43
CA SER A 113 8.99 1.47 23.75
C SER A 113 8.90 1.64 22.23
N VAL A 114 9.70 0.88 21.47
CA VAL A 114 9.65 0.92 20.00
C VAL A 114 8.25 0.61 19.45
N PRO A 115 7.54 -0.46 19.86
CA PRO A 115 6.18 -0.70 19.38
C PRO A 115 5.21 0.47 19.60
N GLU A 116 5.36 1.22 20.69
CA GLU A 116 4.52 2.40 20.97
C GLU A 116 4.83 3.53 20.00
N ILE A 117 6.11 3.79 19.74
CA ILE A 117 6.55 4.80 18.76
C ILE A 117 6.05 4.42 17.36
N LEU A 118 6.22 3.16 16.94
CA LEU A 118 5.75 2.66 15.65
C LEU A 118 4.22 2.79 15.49
N THR A 119 3.49 2.41 16.53
CA THR A 119 2.03 2.52 16.58
C THR A 119 1.58 3.98 16.51
N LYS A 120 2.27 4.88 17.23
CA LYS A 120 1.99 6.31 17.23
C LYS A 120 2.18 6.92 15.85
N LEU A 121 3.29 6.63 15.18
CA LEU A 121 3.58 7.05 13.80
C LEU A 121 2.46 6.63 12.83
N LEU A 122 2.04 5.37 12.87
CA LEU A 122 0.98 4.88 11.97
C LEU A 122 -0.36 5.59 12.22
N LYS A 123 -0.71 5.84 13.49
CA LYS A 123 -1.93 6.57 13.87
C LYS A 123 -1.92 8.03 13.44
N GLU A 124 -0.79 8.73 13.60
CA GLU A 124 -0.62 10.13 13.18
C GLU A 124 -0.83 10.30 11.68
N HIS A 125 -0.44 9.29 10.89
CA HIS A 125 -0.62 9.26 9.44
C HIS A 125 -1.91 8.58 8.98
N HIS A 126 -2.81 8.23 9.90
CA HIS A 126 -4.09 7.56 9.62
C HIS A 126 -3.97 6.25 8.83
N ILE A 127 -2.87 5.52 9.00
CA ILE A 127 -2.64 4.23 8.34
C ILE A 127 -3.48 3.17 9.07
N LEU A 128 -4.24 2.37 8.32
CA LEU A 128 -4.91 1.20 8.88
C LEU A 128 -3.88 0.08 9.08
N PHE A 129 -3.74 -0.38 10.32
CA PHE A 129 -2.82 -1.45 10.64
C PHE A 129 -3.40 -2.42 11.67
N VAL A 130 -2.91 -3.65 11.63
CA VAL A 130 -3.02 -4.61 12.71
C VAL A 130 -1.63 -4.87 13.26
N ARG A 131 -1.48 -4.60 14.55
CA ARG A 131 -0.34 -5.07 15.32
C ARG A 131 -0.62 -6.52 15.65
N ASP A 132 0.06 -7.41 14.96
CA ASP A 132 -0.03 -8.83 15.28
C ASP A 132 0.79 -9.13 16.55
N THR A 133 0.67 -10.36 17.04
CA THR A 133 1.24 -10.80 18.32
C THR A 133 2.74 -10.51 18.37
N LEU A 134 3.11 -9.57 19.23
CA LEU A 134 4.51 -9.30 19.56
C LEU A 134 4.91 -10.20 20.73
N TYR A 135 5.82 -11.13 20.47
CA TYR A 135 6.24 -12.13 21.47
C TYR A 135 7.36 -11.63 22.37
N LYS A 136 8.16 -10.66 21.91
CA LYS A 136 9.25 -10.08 22.68
C LYS A 136 8.71 -9.09 23.72
N HIS A 137 9.38 -9.03 24.86
CA HIS A 137 9.19 -7.94 25.80
C HIS A 137 10.01 -6.73 25.35
N TYR A 138 9.35 -5.59 25.16
CA TYR A 138 9.98 -4.35 24.71
C TYR A 138 10.15 -3.38 25.87
N THR A 139 11.39 -3.12 26.25
CA THR A 139 11.71 -2.14 27.29
C THR A 139 11.49 -0.72 26.76
N GLU A 140 11.02 0.17 27.63
CA GLU A 140 10.94 1.60 27.33
C GLU A 140 12.34 2.16 27.11
N ARG A 141 12.51 2.91 26.02
CA ARG A 141 13.74 3.66 25.77
C ARG A 141 13.61 5.02 26.45
N GLU A 142 14.65 5.42 27.19
CA GLU A 142 14.69 6.75 27.83
C GLU A 142 14.54 7.86 26.79
N TYR A 143 15.22 7.71 25.65
CA TYR A 143 15.29 8.71 24.61
C TYR A 143 15.49 8.09 23.22
N THR A 144 14.59 8.39 22.29
CA THR A 144 14.70 8.02 20.87
C THR A 144 14.48 9.26 20.01
N THR A 145 15.37 9.51 19.04
CA THR A 145 15.26 10.65 18.13
C THR A 145 14.95 10.21 16.71
N GLN A 146 13.97 10.88 16.09
CA GLN A 146 13.83 10.99 14.65
C GLN A 146 14.60 12.23 14.21
N LYS A 147 15.63 12.10 13.37
CA LYS A 147 16.51 13.23 13.01
C LYS A 147 16.58 13.42 11.50
N ARG A 148 15.85 14.41 10.98
CA ARG A 148 15.86 14.82 9.57
C ARG A 148 15.62 13.65 8.61
N GLU A 149 14.72 12.75 9.00
CA GLU A 149 14.33 11.58 8.23
C GLU A 149 12.81 11.56 8.10
N SER A 150 12.29 10.90 7.06
CA SER A 150 10.84 10.75 6.88
C SER A 150 10.24 9.88 7.98
N ALA A 151 8.93 9.98 8.19
CA ALA A 151 8.26 9.10 9.13
C ALA A 151 8.39 7.63 8.72
N TYR A 152 8.42 7.33 7.42
CA TYR A 152 8.66 5.99 6.90
C TYR A 152 10.07 5.49 7.22
N ASP A 153 11.11 6.27 6.91
CA ASP A 153 12.50 5.86 7.14
C ASP A 153 12.76 5.62 8.63
N PHE A 154 12.23 6.50 9.48
CA PHE A 154 12.31 6.34 10.93
C PHE A 154 11.60 5.08 11.41
N TRP A 155 10.39 4.82 10.90
CA TRP A 155 9.62 3.63 11.22
C TRP A 155 10.38 2.36 10.82
N CYS A 156 10.87 2.30 9.59
CA CYS A 156 11.63 1.15 9.07
C CYS A 156 12.92 0.91 9.85
N ARG A 157 13.65 1.97 10.20
CA ARG A 157 14.88 1.87 10.99
C ARG A 157 14.59 1.26 12.37
N LEU A 158 13.60 1.78 13.09
CA LEU A 158 13.24 1.26 14.42
C LEU A 158 12.68 -0.17 14.35
N ALA A 159 11.85 -0.47 13.35
CA ALA A 159 11.35 -1.83 13.13
C ALA A 159 12.51 -2.81 12.89
N ALA A 160 13.48 -2.45 12.04
CA ALA A 160 14.64 -3.28 11.76
C ALA A 160 15.55 -3.48 12.99
N GLU A 161 15.77 -2.45 13.82
CA GLU A 161 16.53 -2.55 15.08
C GLU A 161 15.95 -3.64 16.02
N GLU A 162 14.62 -3.78 16.06
CA GLU A 162 13.92 -4.74 16.89
C GLU A 162 13.66 -6.11 16.21
N GLY A 163 14.06 -6.23 14.94
CA GLY A 163 13.80 -7.40 14.11
C GLY A 163 12.32 -7.60 13.79
N MET A 164 11.56 -6.50 13.67
CA MET A 164 10.17 -6.53 13.22
C MET A 164 10.10 -6.53 11.70
N VAL A 165 9.08 -7.22 11.17
CA VAL A 165 8.77 -7.29 9.75
C VAL A 165 7.35 -6.79 9.49
N PHE A 166 7.09 -6.28 8.28
CA PHE A 166 5.75 -5.85 7.90
C PHE A 166 5.38 -6.26 6.48
N TRP A 167 4.08 -6.38 6.23
CA TRP A 167 3.51 -6.70 4.93
C TRP A 167 2.13 -6.04 4.78
N PHE A 168 1.55 -6.15 3.58
CA PHE A 168 0.26 -5.57 3.26
C PHE A 168 -0.72 -6.67 2.87
N GLU A 169 -1.90 -6.63 3.48
CA GLU A 169 -3.07 -7.39 3.04
C GLU A 169 -4.12 -6.43 2.47
N GLU A 170 -5.22 -6.97 1.94
CA GLU A 170 -6.17 -6.20 1.14
C GLU A 170 -6.63 -4.89 1.80
N LYS A 171 -6.78 -4.86 3.12
CA LYS A 171 -7.37 -3.70 3.82
C LYS A 171 -6.40 -2.94 4.70
N GLN A 172 -5.26 -3.52 5.05
CA GLN A 172 -4.43 -3.02 6.14
C GLN A 172 -2.99 -3.49 6.04
N MET A 173 -2.12 -2.76 6.73
CA MET A 173 -0.75 -3.15 6.99
C MET A 173 -0.68 -4.05 8.23
N LEU A 174 0.17 -5.08 8.19
CA LEU A 174 0.45 -5.93 9.34
C LEU A 174 1.92 -5.83 9.67
N PHE A 175 2.25 -5.88 10.96
CA PHE A 175 3.63 -6.02 11.41
C PHE A 175 3.72 -6.88 12.66
N CYS A 176 4.82 -7.62 12.77
CA CYS A 176 5.10 -8.54 13.87
C CYS A 176 6.61 -8.64 14.13
N ASP A 177 6.99 -9.30 15.24
CA ASP A 177 8.37 -9.62 15.59
C ASP A 177 8.71 -11.11 15.45
N CYS A 178 7.79 -11.89 14.88
CA CYS A 178 7.88 -13.34 14.77
C CYS A 178 7.37 -13.85 13.41
N HIS A 179 7.99 -14.92 12.90
CA HIS A 179 7.55 -15.55 11.65
C HIS A 179 6.17 -16.22 11.74
N LEU A 180 5.69 -16.54 12.95
CA LEU A 180 4.39 -17.18 13.18
C LEU A 180 3.20 -16.24 12.94
N GLY A 181 3.46 -14.92 12.90
CA GLY A 181 2.43 -13.92 12.62
C GLY A 181 2.02 -13.83 11.15
N MET A 182 2.82 -14.38 10.24
CA MET A 182 2.46 -14.46 8.82
C MET A 182 1.53 -15.66 8.60
N GLN A 183 0.28 -15.55 9.08
CA GLN A 183 -0.77 -16.48 8.71
C GLN A 183 -1.24 -16.14 7.30
N ALA A 184 -0.62 -16.78 6.32
CA ALA A 184 -1.22 -16.90 5.01
C ALA A 184 -2.57 -17.61 5.19
N ASP A 185 -3.67 -16.89 5.10
CA ASP A 185 -5.05 -17.42 5.09
C ASP A 185 -5.32 -18.20 3.77
N ILE A 186 -4.30 -18.90 3.28
CA ILE A 186 -4.34 -19.75 2.11
C ILE A 186 -4.75 -21.12 2.62
N GLN A 187 -6.00 -21.51 2.35
CA GLN A 187 -6.36 -22.92 2.38
C GLN A 187 -5.51 -23.63 1.31
N LEU A 188 -4.43 -24.28 1.76
CA LEU A 188 -3.66 -25.20 0.92
C LEU A 188 -4.60 -26.35 0.54
N THR A 189 -5.14 -26.29 -0.67
CA THR A 189 -5.88 -27.42 -1.25
C THR A 189 -4.84 -28.41 -1.74
N TYR A 190 -4.72 -29.55 -1.05
CA TYR A 190 -3.98 -30.72 -1.55
C TYR A 190 -4.89 -31.58 -2.42
#